data_AF-A0A536QYN4-F1
#
_entry.id   AF-A0A536QYN4-F1
#
_cell.length_a   1.000
_cell.length_b   1.000
_cell.length_c   1.000
_cell.angle_alpha   90.00
_cell.angle_beta   90.00
_cell.angle_gamma   90.00
#
_symmetry.space_group_name_H-M   'P 1'
#
loop_
_entity.id
_entity.type
_entity.pdbx_description
1 polymer ?
#
loop_
_entity_poly.entity_id
_entity_poly.type
_entity_poly.pdbx_seq_one_letter_code
_entity_poly.pdbx_strand_id
1 'polypeptide(L)'
;MGRGNYFAHTSLDGRSPTQRMYDAGYPAFGTWTGEDLAAGYTTTADVLNGWINSPAHYAVLVNPQYHAIGVGRGYTTGSTYGWYWTADFGGVVDAARGAPVARAVLTAPTAQVPAHLVIPAKVAAPPDSGYHASWTAQSPDPTVVIGSTATLVLALENTGSRGWSNDGSGQQVVIGTNDPPDADRSELAGDWLSANRLTSTTTDYVGPGEVGWFEFTVRAPAAAGDYRLALRGVVDGVSWLEDDGIFFTIHVYAPLGGRTSLSFVR
;
A
#
# COMPACT_ATOMS: atom_id res chain seq x y z
N MET A 1 -19.76 -1.33 15.65
CA MET A 1 -19.06 -0.03 15.67
C MET A 1 -19.99 1.14 15.93
N GLY A 2 -20.82 1.60 14.97
CA GLY A 2 -21.64 2.82 15.12
C GLY A 2 -22.53 2.88 16.37
N ARG A 3 -23.38 1.87 16.61
CA ARG A 3 -24.25 1.82 17.81
C ARG A 3 -23.47 1.77 19.13
N GLY A 4 -22.29 1.18 19.14
CA GLY A 4 -21.42 1.09 20.32
C GLY A 4 -20.41 2.24 20.43
N ASN A 5 -20.46 3.20 19.50
CA ASN A 5 -19.57 4.34 19.40
C ASN A 5 -18.06 4.03 19.55
N TYR A 6 -17.59 3.02 18.84
CA TYR A 6 -16.19 2.58 18.85
C TYR A 6 -15.70 2.25 17.43
N PHE A 7 -14.38 2.21 17.24
CA PHE A 7 -13.74 1.84 15.99
C PHE A 7 -12.56 0.90 16.26
N ALA A 8 -12.76 -0.40 16.01
CA ALA A 8 -11.77 -1.45 16.23
C ALA A 8 -12.18 -2.74 15.50
N HIS A 9 -11.19 -3.55 15.10
CA HIS A 9 -11.39 -4.87 14.51
C HIS A 9 -12.08 -5.86 15.46
N THR A 10 -11.77 -5.78 16.76
CA THR A 10 -12.41 -6.60 17.79
C THR A 10 -13.71 -5.95 18.25
N SER A 11 -14.79 -6.71 18.24
CA SER A 11 -16.09 -6.26 18.74
C SER A 11 -16.07 -6.10 20.26
N LEU A 12 -16.97 -5.27 20.81
CA LEU A 12 -17.04 -5.03 22.26
C LEU A 12 -17.36 -6.29 23.08
N ASP A 13 -17.95 -7.30 22.45
CA ASP A 13 -18.20 -8.63 23.02
C ASP A 13 -16.99 -9.59 22.88
N GLY A 14 -15.84 -9.10 22.38
CA GLY A 14 -14.58 -9.83 22.26
C GLY A 14 -14.39 -10.58 20.94
N ARG A 15 -15.37 -10.59 20.03
CA ARG A 15 -15.25 -11.34 18.77
C ARG A 15 -14.32 -10.66 17.76
N SER A 16 -13.40 -11.44 17.19
CA SER A 16 -12.55 -11.04 16.07
C SER A 16 -13.34 -10.99 14.74
N PRO A 17 -12.80 -10.37 13.67
CA PRO A 17 -13.43 -10.38 12.34
C PRO A 17 -13.64 -11.80 11.81
N THR A 18 -12.63 -12.67 11.92
CA THR A 18 -12.71 -14.09 11.55
C THR A 18 -13.84 -14.81 12.28
N GLN A 19 -14.03 -14.57 13.59
CA GLN A 19 -15.14 -15.16 14.34
C GLN A 19 -16.49 -14.64 13.84
N ARG A 20 -16.61 -13.34 13.52
CA ARG A 20 -17.85 -12.77 12.96
C ARG A 20 -18.20 -13.37 11.60
N MET A 21 -17.20 -13.57 10.73
CA MET A 21 -17.38 -14.23 9.44
C MET A 21 -17.86 -15.68 9.64
N TYR A 22 -17.26 -16.42 10.58
CA TYR A 22 -17.69 -17.77 10.92
C TYR A 22 -19.12 -17.83 11.45
N ASP A 23 -19.48 -16.95 12.39
CA ASP A 23 -20.83 -16.85 12.96
C ASP A 23 -21.89 -16.56 11.87
N ALA A 24 -21.48 -15.87 10.79
CA ALA A 24 -22.33 -15.56 9.63
C ALA A 24 -22.40 -16.69 8.58
N GLY A 25 -21.69 -17.80 8.79
CA GLY A 25 -21.71 -18.98 7.92
C GLY A 25 -20.56 -19.07 6.91
N TYR A 26 -19.62 -18.13 6.88
CA TYR A 26 -18.42 -18.21 6.04
C TYR A 26 -17.41 -19.20 6.66
N PRO A 27 -16.66 -20.00 5.88
CA PRO A 27 -15.71 -21.00 6.40
C PRO A 27 -14.40 -20.37 6.93
N ALA A 28 -14.50 -19.33 7.75
CA ALA A 28 -13.43 -18.40 8.11
C ALA A 28 -12.21 -19.06 8.77
N PHE A 29 -12.40 -20.09 9.60
CA PHE A 29 -11.29 -20.80 10.25
C PHE A 29 -10.56 -21.79 9.34
N GLY A 30 -11.11 -22.08 8.15
CA GLY A 30 -10.53 -23.01 7.17
C GLY A 30 -9.81 -22.32 6.01
N THR A 31 -9.65 -21.00 6.04
CA THR A 31 -9.12 -20.20 4.93
C THR A 31 -8.44 -18.92 5.43
N TRP A 32 -7.74 -18.21 4.55
CA TRP A 32 -7.26 -16.86 4.79
C TRP A 32 -8.42 -15.89 5.00
N THR A 33 -8.30 -14.99 5.99
CA THR A 33 -9.27 -13.92 6.25
C THR A 33 -8.57 -12.59 6.55
N GLY A 34 -9.14 -11.48 6.10
CA GLY A 34 -8.69 -10.12 6.39
C GLY A 34 -9.86 -9.17 6.61
N GLU A 35 -9.62 -7.99 7.18
CA GLU A 35 -10.63 -6.95 7.35
C GLU A 35 -10.00 -5.57 7.17
N ASP A 36 -10.62 -4.75 6.32
CA ASP A 36 -10.38 -3.32 6.25
C ASP A 36 -11.55 -2.57 6.89
N LEU A 37 -11.22 -1.59 7.75
CA LEU A 37 -12.20 -0.75 8.41
C LEU A 37 -12.00 0.71 8.01
N ALA A 38 -13.08 1.46 7.91
CA ALA A 38 -13.02 2.91 7.77
C ALA A 38 -14.27 3.56 8.37
N ALA A 39 -14.16 4.81 8.80
CA ALA A 39 -15.28 5.57 9.34
C ALA A 39 -15.18 7.05 8.93
N GLY A 40 -16.31 7.75 8.89
CA GLY A 40 -16.38 9.17 8.50
C GLY A 40 -16.45 9.41 6.99
N TYR A 41 -16.03 8.47 6.17
CA TYR A 41 -16.21 8.52 4.71
C TYR A 41 -17.69 8.38 4.33
N THR A 42 -18.18 9.21 3.41
CA THR A 42 -19.60 9.21 3.03
C THR A 42 -19.87 8.41 1.76
N THR A 43 -18.89 8.33 0.85
CA THR A 43 -19.01 7.64 -0.43
C THR A 43 -18.13 6.39 -0.49
N THR A 44 -18.52 5.45 -1.36
CA THR A 44 -17.76 4.23 -1.66
C THR A 44 -16.41 4.54 -2.31
N ALA A 45 -16.34 5.59 -3.14
CA ALA A 45 -15.10 5.99 -3.79
C ALA A 45 -14.10 6.54 -2.78
N ASP A 46 -14.55 7.38 -1.85
CA ASP A 46 -13.65 7.98 -0.86
C ASP A 46 -13.11 6.95 0.12
N VAL A 47 -13.93 5.96 0.53
CA VAL A 47 -13.45 4.89 1.40
C VAL A 47 -12.50 3.94 0.69
N LEU A 48 -12.77 3.58 -0.57
CA LEU A 48 -11.86 2.74 -1.35
C LEU A 48 -10.55 3.47 -1.60
N ASN A 49 -10.59 4.75 -1.95
CA ASN A 49 -9.39 5.58 -2.07
C ASN A 49 -8.67 5.68 -0.71
N GLY A 50 -9.39 5.81 0.40
CA GLY A 50 -8.81 5.80 1.74
C GLY A 50 -8.08 4.50 2.06
N TRP A 51 -8.62 3.35 1.64
CA TRP A 51 -7.96 2.05 1.80
C TRP A 51 -6.79 1.86 0.83
N ILE A 52 -6.92 2.26 -0.44
CA ILE A 52 -5.82 2.24 -1.42
C ILE A 52 -4.65 3.12 -0.95
N ASN A 53 -4.96 4.28 -0.38
CA ASN A 53 -3.96 5.22 0.14
C ASN A 53 -3.47 4.86 1.54
N SER A 54 -3.92 3.75 2.13
CA SER A 54 -3.50 3.28 3.43
C SER A 54 -2.80 1.93 3.30
N PRO A 55 -1.50 1.80 3.60
CA PRO A 55 -0.70 0.62 3.25
C PRO A 55 -1.16 -0.66 3.92
N ALA A 56 -1.56 -0.57 5.20
CA ALA A 56 -2.10 -1.70 5.93
C ALA A 56 -3.40 -2.20 5.29
N HIS A 57 -4.24 -1.28 4.82
CA HIS A 57 -5.50 -1.63 4.13
C HIS A 57 -5.25 -2.05 2.68
N TYR A 58 -4.36 -1.38 1.94
CA TYR A 58 -3.98 -1.75 0.58
C TYR A 58 -3.34 -3.15 0.52
N ALA A 59 -2.52 -3.51 1.50
CA ALA A 59 -1.96 -4.85 1.63
C ALA A 59 -3.05 -5.92 1.78
N VAL A 60 -4.16 -5.59 2.46
CA VAL A 60 -5.33 -6.47 2.53
C VAL A 60 -6.05 -6.49 1.17
N LEU A 61 -6.27 -5.34 0.53
CA LEU A 61 -6.92 -5.23 -0.78
C LEU A 61 -6.25 -6.04 -1.89
N VAL A 62 -4.91 -6.10 -1.90
CA VAL A 62 -4.14 -6.75 -2.98
C VAL A 62 -3.56 -8.11 -2.59
N ASN A 63 -3.89 -8.63 -1.41
CA ASN A 63 -3.37 -9.94 -0.98
C ASN A 63 -3.93 -11.05 -1.90
N PRO A 64 -3.06 -11.77 -2.64
CA PRO A 64 -3.49 -12.80 -3.59
C PRO A 64 -4.11 -14.02 -2.91
N GLN A 65 -3.98 -14.16 -1.59
CA GLN A 65 -4.61 -15.23 -0.82
C GLN A 65 -6.12 -15.02 -0.63
N TYR A 66 -6.64 -13.82 -0.91
CA TYR A 66 -8.07 -13.51 -0.83
C TYR A 66 -8.72 -13.62 -2.20
N HIS A 67 -9.81 -14.39 -2.26
CA HIS A 67 -10.57 -14.67 -3.47
C HIS A 67 -12.04 -14.23 -3.37
N ALA A 68 -12.49 -13.81 -2.19
CA ALA A 68 -13.83 -13.30 -1.91
C ALA A 68 -13.76 -12.04 -1.05
N ILE A 69 -14.74 -11.14 -1.24
CA ILE A 69 -14.89 -9.91 -0.48
C ILE A 69 -16.37 -9.67 -0.14
N GLY A 70 -16.64 -9.31 1.11
CA GLY A 70 -17.93 -8.81 1.59
C GLY A 70 -17.78 -7.37 2.08
N VAL A 71 -18.63 -6.45 1.59
CA VAL A 71 -18.55 -5.03 1.95
C VAL A 71 -19.83 -4.58 2.65
N GLY A 72 -19.69 -3.98 3.83
CA GLY A 72 -20.77 -3.45 4.64
C GLY A 72 -20.62 -1.95 4.92
N ARG A 73 -21.74 -1.23 4.94
CA ARG A 73 -21.82 0.18 5.36
C ARG A 73 -22.99 0.41 6.30
N GLY A 74 -22.79 1.20 7.35
CA GLY A 74 -23.86 1.65 8.24
C GLY A 74 -23.72 3.11 8.66
N TYR A 75 -24.85 3.83 8.76
CA TYR A 75 -24.93 5.14 9.40
C TYR A 75 -25.54 5.01 10.78
N THR A 76 -24.98 5.70 11.78
CA THR A 76 -25.56 5.80 13.12
C THR A 76 -25.61 7.26 13.55
N THR A 77 -26.81 7.82 13.62
CA THR A 77 -27.05 9.17 14.14
C THR A 77 -26.51 9.30 15.56
N GLY A 78 -25.73 10.34 15.82
CA GLY A 78 -25.15 10.62 17.15
C GLY A 78 -23.88 9.82 17.49
N SER A 79 -23.37 8.99 16.58
CA SER A 79 -22.05 8.37 16.73
C SER A 79 -20.91 9.32 16.32
N THR A 80 -19.69 9.07 16.81
CA THR A 80 -18.50 9.89 16.59
C THR A 80 -18.21 10.12 15.11
N TYR A 81 -18.42 9.11 14.26
CA TYR A 81 -18.04 9.18 12.84
C TYR A 81 -19.24 9.19 11.88
N GLY A 82 -20.47 8.96 12.37
CA GLY A 82 -21.68 8.86 11.55
C GLY A 82 -21.70 7.61 10.67
N TRP A 83 -20.85 7.58 9.64
CA TRP A 83 -20.68 6.46 8.71
C TRP A 83 -19.55 5.52 9.13
N TYR A 84 -19.80 4.22 8.99
CA TYR A 84 -18.83 3.14 9.24
C TYR A 84 -18.86 2.17 8.06
N TRP A 85 -17.67 1.72 7.67
CA TRP A 85 -17.42 0.82 6.55
C TRP A 85 -16.56 -0.35 7.01
N THR A 86 -16.86 -1.52 6.47
CA THR A 86 -16.09 -2.74 6.66
C THR A 86 -15.99 -3.45 5.31
N ALA A 87 -14.79 -3.90 4.95
CA ALA A 87 -14.57 -4.87 3.91
C ALA A 87 -13.89 -6.10 4.54
N ASP A 88 -14.60 -7.22 4.57
CA ASP A 88 -14.08 -8.51 5.02
C ASP A 88 -13.64 -9.32 3.80
N PHE A 89 -12.44 -9.90 3.87
CA PHE A 89 -11.81 -10.65 2.79
C PHE A 89 -11.67 -12.11 3.18
N GLY A 90 -11.83 -12.99 2.21
CA GLY A 90 -11.81 -14.42 2.42
C GLY A 90 -11.09 -15.17 1.30
N GLY A 91 -10.35 -16.22 1.64
CA GLY A 91 -9.57 -17.01 0.66
C GLY A 91 -10.34 -18.05 -0.16
N VAL A 92 -11.64 -18.20 0.06
CA VAL A 92 -12.49 -19.09 -0.73
C VAL A 92 -13.71 -18.33 -1.25
N VAL A 93 -14.05 -18.57 -2.51
CA VAL A 93 -15.34 -18.16 -3.06
C VAL A 93 -16.37 -19.15 -2.53
N ASP A 94 -17.12 -18.76 -1.50
CA ASP A 94 -18.14 -19.58 -0.84
C ASP A 94 -19.51 -19.49 -1.53
N ALA A 95 -19.58 -18.82 -2.68
CA ALA A 95 -20.79 -18.74 -3.48
C ALA A 95 -21.12 -20.09 -4.15
N ALA A 96 -22.06 -20.83 -3.55
CA ALA A 96 -23.05 -21.53 -4.36
C ALA A 96 -23.80 -20.45 -5.18
N ARG A 97 -23.73 -20.55 -6.51
CA ARG A 97 -24.32 -19.62 -7.49
C ARG A 97 -25.70 -19.08 -7.05
N GLY A 98 -25.75 -17.86 -6.52
CA GLY A 98 -26.98 -17.23 -6.03
C GLY A 98 -27.05 -15.74 -6.39
N ALA A 99 -27.82 -15.44 -7.44
CA ALA A 99 -28.44 -14.19 -7.92
C ALA A 99 -27.70 -12.81 -7.82
N PRO A 100 -27.67 -12.02 -8.91
CA PRO A 100 -27.11 -10.67 -8.90
C PRO A 100 -28.09 -9.68 -8.23
N VAL A 101 -27.64 -8.94 -7.23
CA VAL A 101 -28.36 -7.74 -6.75
C VAL A 101 -27.98 -6.52 -7.60
N ALA A 102 -29.02 -5.81 -8.04
CA ALA A 102 -28.99 -4.83 -9.12
C ALA A 102 -28.08 -3.60 -8.86
N ARG A 103 -27.38 -3.18 -9.92
CA ARG A 103 -26.62 -1.91 -10.00
C ARG A 103 -27.56 -0.71 -9.83
N ALA A 104 -27.32 0.11 -8.80
CA ALA A 104 -27.83 1.47 -8.76
C ALA A 104 -26.87 2.41 -9.52
N VAL A 105 -27.39 3.13 -10.51
CA VAL A 105 -26.69 4.18 -11.25
C VAL A 105 -26.87 5.50 -10.50
N LEU A 106 -25.78 6.20 -10.18
CA LEU A 106 -25.86 7.59 -9.70
C LEU A 106 -24.84 8.48 -10.41
N THR A 107 -25.37 9.58 -10.93
CA THR A 107 -24.72 10.71 -11.59
C THR A 107 -24.02 11.63 -10.57
N ALA A 108 -22.81 12.07 -10.90
CA ALA A 108 -22.01 12.99 -10.08
C ALA A 108 -22.42 14.47 -10.24
N PRO A 109 -22.27 15.29 -9.18
CA PRO A 109 -21.99 16.72 -9.34
C PRO A 109 -20.69 17.17 -8.63
N THR A 110 -20.18 18.28 -9.13
CA THR A 110 -18.88 18.93 -8.91
C THR A 110 -18.65 19.59 -7.54
N ALA A 111 -17.36 19.80 -7.25
CA ALA A 111 -16.69 20.18 -6.00
C ALA A 111 -17.03 21.53 -5.36
N GLN A 112 -16.76 21.64 -4.04
CA GLN A 112 -16.10 22.81 -3.44
C GLN A 112 -15.47 22.48 -2.08
N VAL A 113 -14.25 22.98 -1.83
CA VAL A 113 -13.48 22.90 -0.55
C VAL A 113 -13.79 24.14 0.31
N PRO A 114 -13.80 24.04 1.66
CA PRO A 114 -12.71 24.62 2.45
C PRO A 114 -12.27 23.78 3.67
N ALA A 115 -11.20 24.24 4.31
CA ALA A 115 -10.19 23.48 5.06
C ALA A 115 -10.32 23.40 6.60
N HIS A 116 -9.43 22.57 7.17
CA HIS A 116 -8.90 22.44 8.54
C HIS A 116 -9.64 21.59 9.60
N LEU A 117 -8.98 20.50 10.03
CA LEU A 117 -8.74 20.25 11.46
C LEU A 117 -7.43 19.47 11.70
N VAL A 118 -6.64 19.99 12.64
CA VAL A 118 -5.35 19.49 13.14
C VAL A 118 -5.56 18.20 13.95
N ILE A 119 -4.77 17.17 13.68
CA ILE A 119 -4.63 15.99 14.55
C ILE A 119 -3.32 16.17 15.33
N PRO A 120 -3.31 16.02 16.68
CA PRO A 120 -2.07 16.21 17.44
C PRO A 120 -1.05 15.12 17.12
N ALA A 121 0.17 15.56 16.78
CA ALA A 121 1.33 14.70 16.61
C ALA A 121 1.65 13.96 17.92
N LYS A 122 1.92 12.66 17.80
CA LYS A 122 2.55 11.88 18.87
C LYS A 122 3.98 12.41 19.02
N VAL A 123 4.28 13.14 20.08
CA VAL A 123 5.64 13.64 20.36
C VAL A 123 6.55 12.45 20.70
N ALA A 124 7.36 12.04 19.73
CA ALA A 124 8.63 11.38 20.02
C ALA A 124 9.66 12.45 20.44
N ALA A 125 10.45 12.18 21.48
CA ALA A 125 11.58 13.03 21.84
C ALA A 125 12.57 13.10 20.65
N PRO A 126 13.18 14.26 20.38
CA PRO A 126 13.82 14.51 19.10
C PRO A 126 15.07 13.61 18.94
N PRO A 127 15.16 12.76 17.90
CA PRO A 127 16.45 12.46 17.31
C PRO A 127 17.04 13.77 16.77
N ASP A 128 18.35 13.83 16.55
CA ASP A 128 19.13 15.03 16.25
C ASP A 128 18.43 16.00 15.25
N SER A 129 18.79 17.30 15.26
CA SER A 129 18.06 18.38 14.54
C SER A 129 18.11 18.35 12.99
N GLY A 130 18.29 17.17 12.42
CA GLY A 130 18.45 16.89 11.00
C GLY A 130 17.28 16.14 10.36
N TYR A 131 17.59 15.54 9.22
CA TYR A 131 16.70 14.64 8.49
C TYR A 131 16.93 13.22 9.01
N HIS A 132 15.84 12.56 9.40
CA HIS A 132 15.85 11.17 9.84
C HIS A 132 14.63 10.46 9.26
N ALA A 133 14.76 9.19 8.95
CA ALA A 133 13.69 8.33 8.48
C ALA A 133 13.67 7.00 9.24
N SER A 134 12.52 6.35 9.22
CA SER A 134 12.42 4.93 9.55
C SER A 134 11.53 4.22 8.53
N TRP A 135 11.92 3.02 8.12
CA TRP A 135 11.16 2.18 7.22
C TRP A 135 9.85 1.73 7.83
N THR A 136 8.74 2.08 7.17
CA THR A 136 7.39 1.75 7.66
C THR A 136 6.76 0.60 6.89
N ALA A 137 6.93 0.57 5.56
CA ALA A 137 6.32 -0.43 4.69
C ALA A 137 6.96 -0.45 3.29
N GLN A 138 6.76 -1.54 2.56
CA GLN A 138 7.03 -1.63 1.12
C GLN A 138 6.02 -2.58 0.44
N SER A 139 5.86 -2.47 -0.88
CA SER A 139 5.10 -3.45 -1.68
C SER A 139 5.80 -4.84 -1.67
N PRO A 140 5.11 -5.93 -2.02
CA PRO A 140 5.75 -7.24 -2.17
C PRO A 140 6.82 -7.26 -3.26
N ASP A 141 7.71 -8.26 -3.17
CA ASP A 141 8.70 -8.58 -4.19
C ASP A 141 8.02 -8.94 -5.53
N PRO A 142 8.38 -8.30 -6.65
CA PRO A 142 7.70 -8.51 -7.92
C PRO A 142 8.19 -9.79 -8.61
N THR A 143 7.26 -10.50 -9.25
CA THR A 143 7.57 -11.59 -10.20
C THR A 143 7.19 -11.17 -11.60
N VAL A 144 8.19 -11.02 -12.48
CA VAL A 144 8.04 -10.37 -13.79
C VAL A 144 8.66 -11.20 -14.91
N VAL A 145 8.09 -11.08 -16.10
CA VAL A 145 8.64 -11.72 -17.31
C VAL A 145 9.80 -10.87 -17.82
N ILE A 146 10.82 -11.50 -18.40
CA ILE A 146 11.91 -10.79 -19.10
C ILE A 146 11.35 -9.66 -19.99
N GLY A 147 11.88 -8.45 -19.80
CA GLY A 147 11.51 -7.24 -20.54
C GLY A 147 10.24 -6.52 -20.08
N SER A 148 9.44 -7.09 -19.17
CA SER A 148 8.29 -6.39 -18.58
C SER A 148 8.69 -5.42 -17.47
N THR A 149 7.74 -4.65 -16.98
CA THR A 149 7.92 -3.70 -15.87
C THR A 149 7.02 -4.03 -14.69
N ALA A 150 7.39 -3.60 -13.49
CA ALA A 150 6.54 -3.63 -12.29
C ALA A 150 6.70 -2.34 -11.49
N THR A 151 5.61 -1.84 -10.93
CA THR A 151 5.61 -0.69 -10.01
C THR A 151 5.79 -1.18 -8.59
N LEU A 152 6.70 -0.54 -7.85
CA LEU A 152 7.01 -0.80 -6.46
C LEU A 152 6.76 0.45 -5.63
N VAL A 153 6.40 0.22 -4.37
CA VAL A 153 6.11 1.29 -3.41
C VAL A 153 6.96 1.09 -2.16
N LEU A 154 7.56 2.16 -1.68
CA LEU A 154 8.29 2.24 -0.41
C LEU A 154 7.73 3.37 0.46
N ALA A 155 7.70 3.16 1.76
CA ALA A 155 7.21 4.10 2.76
C ALA A 155 8.26 4.36 3.84
N LEU A 156 8.57 5.64 4.06
CA LEU A 156 9.45 6.07 5.14
C LEU A 156 8.73 7.06 6.04
N GLU A 157 8.70 6.81 7.34
CA GLU A 157 8.27 7.78 8.35
C GLU A 157 9.39 8.80 8.57
N ASN A 158 9.06 10.09 8.57
CA ASN A 158 9.98 11.15 8.94
C ASN A 158 10.12 11.19 10.46
N THR A 159 11.16 10.55 10.98
CA THR A 159 11.46 10.56 12.42
C THR A 159 12.24 11.79 12.85
N GLY A 160 12.70 12.62 11.91
CA GLY A 160 13.52 13.80 12.15
C GLY A 160 12.71 15.06 12.47
N SER A 161 13.40 16.14 12.81
CA SER A 161 12.77 17.44 13.09
C SER A 161 12.57 18.31 11.84
N ARG A 162 13.20 17.96 10.71
CA ARG A 162 13.09 18.68 9.44
C ARG A 162 12.10 17.98 8.50
N GLY A 163 11.18 18.75 7.93
CA GLY A 163 10.29 18.23 6.89
C GLY A 163 11.01 18.00 5.57
N TRP A 164 10.47 17.10 4.76
CA TRP A 164 10.97 16.79 3.41
C TRP A 164 10.13 17.55 2.41
N SER A 165 10.73 18.45 1.63
CA SER A 165 10.00 19.29 0.68
C SER A 165 10.34 18.93 -0.76
N ASN A 166 9.32 18.65 -1.56
CA ASN A 166 9.40 18.45 -3.01
C ASN A 166 9.07 19.75 -3.77
N ASP A 167 9.66 20.86 -3.35
CA ASP A 167 9.45 22.20 -3.91
C ASP A 167 10.68 22.71 -4.70
N GLY A 168 11.67 21.84 -4.92
CA GLY A 168 12.95 22.20 -5.55
C GLY A 168 13.94 22.89 -4.62
N SER A 169 13.66 22.99 -3.31
CA SER A 169 14.58 23.59 -2.32
C SER A 169 15.82 22.75 -1.99
N GLY A 170 15.96 21.55 -2.57
CA GLY A 170 17.03 20.59 -2.26
C GLY A 170 16.86 19.89 -0.90
N GLN A 171 15.65 19.96 -0.31
CA GLN A 171 15.30 19.34 0.98
C GLN A 171 14.44 18.09 0.81
N GLN A 172 14.38 17.58 -0.41
CA GLN A 172 13.63 16.39 -0.78
C GLN A 172 14.38 15.13 -0.37
N VAL A 173 13.64 14.15 0.13
CA VAL A 173 14.13 12.77 0.22
C VAL A 173 13.91 12.08 -1.12
N VAL A 174 14.96 11.41 -1.59
CA VAL A 174 14.99 10.56 -2.77
C VAL A 174 15.37 9.15 -2.34
N ILE A 175 14.90 8.13 -3.04
CA ILE A 175 15.33 6.76 -2.83
C ILE A 175 16.57 6.48 -3.69
N GLY A 176 17.69 6.18 -3.03
CA GLY A 176 18.95 5.81 -3.66
C GLY A 176 19.26 4.31 -3.54
N THR A 177 20.10 3.80 -4.42
CA THR A 177 20.63 2.43 -4.33
C THR A 177 21.65 2.33 -3.19
N ASN A 178 21.62 1.23 -2.43
CA ASN A 178 22.36 1.09 -1.16
C ASN A 178 22.96 -0.32 -0.94
N ASP A 179 23.74 -0.83 -1.90
CA ASP A 179 24.64 -1.98 -1.72
C ASP A 179 25.60 -2.13 -2.93
N PRO A 180 26.73 -1.39 -2.96
CA PRO A 180 27.08 -0.27 -2.07
C PRO A 180 26.22 0.99 -2.33
N PRO A 181 26.27 2.02 -1.47
CA PRO A 181 25.65 3.32 -1.75
C PRO A 181 26.02 3.83 -3.14
N ASP A 182 25.05 4.39 -3.85
CA ASP A 182 25.18 4.94 -5.20
C ASP A 182 25.56 3.92 -6.29
N ALA A 183 25.41 2.61 -6.04
CA ALA A 183 25.64 1.59 -7.06
C ALA A 183 24.76 1.81 -8.31
N ASP A 184 25.37 1.76 -9.50
CA ASP A 184 24.64 1.81 -10.76
C ASP A 184 23.75 0.56 -10.88
N ARG A 185 22.45 0.81 -11.10
CA ARG A 185 21.43 -0.21 -11.31
C ARG A 185 20.57 0.11 -12.53
N SER A 186 21.16 0.74 -13.54
CA SER A 186 20.49 1.13 -14.79
C SER A 186 19.81 -0.05 -15.51
N GLU A 187 20.27 -1.28 -15.27
CA GLU A 187 19.65 -2.51 -15.80
C GLU A 187 18.24 -2.76 -15.26
N LEU A 188 17.92 -2.25 -14.07
CA LEU A 188 16.60 -2.35 -13.43
C LEU A 188 15.75 -1.08 -13.60
N ALA A 189 16.31 0.00 -14.14
CA ALA A 189 15.64 1.29 -14.20
C ALA A 189 14.45 1.29 -15.19
N GLY A 190 13.24 1.50 -14.67
CA GLY A 190 12.03 1.71 -15.46
C GLY A 190 11.79 3.20 -15.76
N ASP A 191 11.49 3.95 -14.70
CA ASP A 191 11.14 5.38 -14.70
C ASP A 191 12.03 6.21 -13.76
N TRP A 192 13.20 5.68 -13.42
CA TRP A 192 14.05 6.24 -12.38
C TRP A 192 14.61 7.62 -12.76
N LEU A 193 14.81 8.48 -11.77
CA LEU A 193 15.45 9.80 -11.93
C LEU A 193 16.87 9.69 -12.51
N SER A 194 17.63 8.66 -12.10
CA SER A 194 18.94 8.31 -12.64
C SER A 194 19.25 6.82 -12.40
N ALA A 195 20.43 6.35 -12.82
CA ALA A 195 20.86 4.96 -12.61
C ALA A 195 20.95 4.53 -11.14
N ASN A 196 21.00 5.49 -10.20
CA ASN A 196 21.14 5.27 -8.76
C ASN A 196 20.19 6.15 -7.91
N ARG A 197 19.26 6.85 -8.54
CA ARG A 197 18.18 7.62 -7.90
C ARG A 197 16.86 7.20 -8.51
N LEU A 198 16.01 6.58 -7.72
CA LEU A 198 14.79 5.95 -8.21
C LEU A 198 13.69 6.99 -8.36
N THR A 199 13.24 7.53 -7.24
CA THR A 199 12.08 8.39 -7.18
C THR A 199 12.16 9.23 -5.92
N SER A 200 11.33 10.25 -5.87
CA SER A 200 11.16 11.07 -4.70
C SER A 200 9.76 10.95 -4.11
N THR A 201 9.49 11.66 -3.02
CA THR A 201 8.18 11.63 -2.38
C THR A 201 7.07 12.09 -3.34
N THR A 202 5.98 11.34 -3.40
CA THR A 202 4.80 11.68 -4.23
C THR A 202 4.00 12.86 -3.67
N THR A 203 4.23 13.23 -2.41
CA THR A 203 3.66 14.42 -1.77
C THR A 203 4.62 15.61 -1.76
N ASP A 204 4.06 16.81 -1.83
CA ASP A 204 4.81 18.07 -1.85
C ASP A 204 5.60 18.31 -0.56
N TYR A 205 5.10 17.81 0.57
CA TYR A 205 5.73 17.94 1.88
C TYR A 205 5.46 16.71 2.76
N VAL A 206 6.47 16.32 3.54
CA VAL A 206 6.38 15.28 4.59
C VAL A 206 6.98 15.83 5.88
N GLY A 207 6.14 16.21 6.83
CA GLY A 207 6.55 16.76 8.12
C GLY A 207 7.04 15.71 9.12
N PRO A 208 7.62 16.14 10.25
CA PRO A 208 7.97 15.26 11.36
C PRO A 208 6.79 14.39 11.82
N GLY A 209 7.01 13.08 11.90
CA GLY A 209 6.01 12.05 12.23
C GLY A 209 5.07 11.67 11.09
N GLU A 210 5.22 12.27 9.91
CA GLU A 210 4.45 11.91 8.71
C GLU A 210 5.18 10.86 7.87
N VAL A 211 4.45 10.13 7.05
CA VAL A 211 5.00 9.10 6.16
C VAL A 211 5.10 9.63 4.73
N GLY A 212 6.30 9.59 4.16
CA GLY A 212 6.57 9.83 2.76
C GLY A 212 6.44 8.58 1.91
N TRP A 213 5.75 8.71 0.77
CA TRP A 213 5.48 7.64 -0.19
C TRP A 213 6.36 7.77 -1.41
N PHE A 214 6.98 6.66 -1.82
CA PHE A 214 7.90 6.59 -2.94
C PHE A 214 7.41 5.53 -3.91
N GLU A 215 7.03 5.93 -5.12
CA GLU A 215 6.60 5.03 -6.19
C GLU A 215 7.60 5.05 -7.32
N PHE A 216 8.05 3.87 -7.75
CA PHE A 216 9.01 3.71 -8.85
C PHE A 216 8.76 2.41 -9.60
N THR A 217 9.14 2.40 -10.88
CA THR A 217 9.02 1.27 -11.77
C THR A 217 10.36 0.58 -11.96
N VAL A 218 10.38 -0.74 -11.81
CA VAL A 218 11.51 -1.59 -12.20
C VAL A 218 11.25 -2.22 -13.56
N ARG A 219 12.31 -2.39 -14.35
CA ARG A 219 12.32 -3.15 -15.60
C ARG A 219 13.02 -4.48 -15.39
N ALA A 220 12.39 -5.57 -15.84
CA ALA A 220 12.99 -6.89 -15.82
C ALA A 220 14.14 -6.98 -16.84
N PRO A 221 15.36 -7.36 -16.43
CA PRO A 221 16.48 -7.55 -17.35
C PRO A 221 16.25 -8.65 -18.39
N ALA A 222 17.15 -8.72 -19.38
CA ALA A 222 17.11 -9.72 -20.45
C ALA A 222 17.44 -11.15 -19.99
N ALA A 223 18.03 -11.30 -18.80
CA ALA A 223 18.34 -12.59 -18.21
C ALA A 223 17.33 -12.93 -17.09
N ALA A 224 16.96 -14.20 -17.01
CA ALA A 224 16.18 -14.71 -15.89
C ALA A 224 17.07 -14.86 -14.64
N GLY A 225 16.48 -14.68 -13.48
CA GLY A 225 17.15 -14.76 -12.19
C GLY A 225 16.53 -13.84 -11.15
N ASP A 226 17.09 -13.88 -9.95
CA ASP A 226 16.71 -13.02 -8.84
C ASP A 226 17.66 -11.83 -8.78
N TYR A 227 17.09 -10.62 -8.81
CA TYR A 227 17.84 -9.38 -8.76
C TYR A 227 17.55 -8.66 -7.45
N ARG A 228 18.54 -8.59 -6.56
CA ARG A 228 18.42 -7.84 -5.31
C ARG A 228 18.67 -6.35 -5.56
N LEU A 229 17.71 -5.52 -5.19
CA LEU A 229 17.76 -4.07 -5.23
C LEU A 229 17.71 -3.53 -3.80
N ALA A 230 18.87 -3.21 -3.23
CA ALA A 230 18.98 -2.59 -1.91
C ALA A 230 18.81 -1.08 -2.02
N LEU A 231 18.06 -0.48 -1.10
CA LEU A 231 17.59 0.90 -1.15
C LEU A 231 17.81 1.61 0.18
N ARG A 232 17.94 2.94 0.10
CA ARG A 232 18.02 3.81 1.29
C ARG A 232 17.56 5.22 0.93
N GLY A 233 16.96 5.90 1.90
CA GLY A 233 16.60 7.32 1.74
C GLY A 233 17.85 8.20 1.72
N VAL A 234 17.87 9.21 0.87
CA VAL A 234 18.93 10.22 0.78
C VAL A 234 18.34 11.60 0.58
N VAL A 235 18.90 12.59 1.27
CA VAL A 235 18.72 14.01 0.93
C VAL A 235 19.95 14.41 0.13
N ASP A 236 19.81 14.54 -1.18
CA ASP A 236 20.95 14.74 -2.08
C ASP A 236 21.75 16.00 -1.74
N GLY A 237 23.07 15.86 -1.70
CA GLY A 237 23.99 16.93 -1.29
C GLY A 237 24.02 17.21 0.22
N VAL A 238 23.21 16.51 1.03
CA VAL A 238 23.18 16.65 2.49
C VAL A 238 23.67 15.38 3.18
N SER A 239 22.90 14.29 3.15
CA SER A 239 23.24 13.04 3.82
C SER A 239 22.33 11.90 3.38
N TRP A 240 22.84 10.67 3.51
CA TRP A 240 22.00 9.47 3.60
C TRP A 240 21.23 9.47 4.93
N LEU A 241 19.99 9.00 4.90
CA LEU A 241 19.16 8.76 6.09
C LEU A 241 19.55 7.44 6.73
N GLU A 242 18.81 6.94 7.70
CA GLU A 242 19.03 5.65 8.37
C GLU A 242 19.04 4.49 7.37
N ASP A 243 19.86 3.47 7.68
CA ASP A 243 19.91 2.22 6.92
C ASP A 243 19.12 1.13 7.65
N ASP A 244 17.85 1.00 7.30
CA ASP A 244 16.97 -0.06 7.81
C ASP A 244 17.10 -1.37 7.02
N GLY A 245 18.09 -1.48 6.12
CA GLY A 245 18.32 -2.68 5.33
C GLY A 245 17.23 -2.95 4.29
N ILE A 246 16.60 -1.90 3.74
CA ILE A 246 15.51 -2.00 2.77
C ILE A 246 16.02 -2.65 1.48
N PHE A 247 15.30 -3.67 0.99
CA PHE A 247 15.57 -4.24 -0.33
C PHE A 247 14.31 -4.84 -0.97
N PHE A 248 14.35 -4.97 -2.29
CA PHE A 248 13.45 -5.81 -3.07
C PHE A 248 14.22 -6.95 -3.73
N THR A 249 13.57 -8.10 -3.88
CA THR A 249 13.99 -9.18 -4.78
C THR A 249 13.11 -9.18 -6.02
N ILE A 250 13.66 -8.80 -7.17
CA ILE A 250 12.93 -8.87 -8.44
C ILE A 250 13.14 -10.26 -9.02
N HIS A 251 12.09 -11.07 -9.04
CA HIS A 251 12.09 -12.41 -9.62
C HIS A 251 11.80 -12.33 -11.12
N VAL A 252 12.82 -12.56 -11.95
CA VAL A 252 12.69 -12.51 -13.41
C VAL A 252 12.68 -13.91 -14.00
N TYR A 253 11.66 -14.22 -14.78
CA TYR A 253 11.53 -15.52 -15.45
C TYR A 253 11.35 -15.39 -16.96
N ALA A 254 11.86 -16.38 -17.67
CA ALA A 254 11.58 -16.54 -19.10
C ALA A 254 10.17 -17.10 -19.29
N PRO A 255 9.38 -16.61 -20.26
CA PRO A 255 8.11 -17.24 -20.58
C PRO A 255 8.39 -18.67 -21.06
N LEU A 256 7.62 -19.64 -20.57
CA LEU A 256 7.72 -21.02 -21.05
C LEU A 256 7.50 -21.00 -22.56
N GLY A 257 8.53 -21.34 -23.32
CA GLY A 257 8.46 -21.43 -24.77
C GLY A 257 7.26 -22.31 -25.14
N GLY A 258 6.31 -21.74 -25.88
CA GLY A 258 5.16 -22.49 -26.37
C GLY A 258 5.66 -23.74 -27.06
N ARG A 259 5.33 -24.91 -26.51
CA ARG A 259 5.49 -26.17 -27.23
C ARG A 259 4.65 -26.06 -28.49
N THR A 260 5.30 -25.83 -29.62
CA THR A 260 4.72 -25.97 -30.94
C THR A 260 4.19 -27.39 -31.09
N SER A 261 2.87 -27.50 -31.32
CA SER A 261 2.16 -28.66 -31.88
C SER A 261 2.39 -30.03 -31.22
N LEU A 262 1.51 -30.40 -30.27
CA LEU A 262 1.07 -31.79 -30.16
C LEU A 262 -0.02 -32.00 -31.21
N SER A 263 0.41 -32.41 -32.40
CA SER A 263 -0.49 -32.92 -33.45
C SER A 263 -0.95 -34.31 -33.03
N PHE A 264 -2.21 -34.43 -32.63
CA PHE A 264 -2.88 -35.73 -32.62
C PHE A 264 -3.24 -36.08 -34.06
N VAL A 265 -2.42 -36.92 -34.69
CA VAL A 265 -2.84 -37.67 -35.87
C VAL A 265 -3.83 -38.74 -35.39
N ARG A 266 -4.96 -38.84 -36.10
CA ARG A 266 -6.07 -39.78 -35.85
C ARG A 266 -5.63 -41.24 -35.95
#